data_AF-A0AAW6JTM1-F1
#
_entry.id   AF-A0AAW6JTM1-F1
#
_cell.length_a   1.000
_cell.length_b   1.000
_cell.length_c   1.000
_cell.angle_alpha   90.00
_cell.angle_beta   90.00
_cell.angle_gamma   90.00
#
_symmetry.space_group_name_H-M   'P 1'
#
loop_
_entity.id
_entity.type
_entity.pdbx_description
1 polymer ?
#
loop_
_entity_poly.entity_id
_entity_poly.type
_entity_poly.pdbx_seq_one_letter_code
_entity_poly.pdbx_strand_id
1 'polypeptide(L)'
;MTITTVGRPRRNRPTDRVNYKLDRDIRGILSRIADRQGRTEGAQVEQMILFFEACQRLNHEGESITMDAINAKINQIWDELISNCSELQT
;
A
#
# COMPACT_ATOMS: atom_id res chain seq x y z
N MET A 1 2.52 21.76 33.57
CA MET A 1 2.91 20.55 32.82
C MET A 1 1.65 19.93 32.26
N THR A 2 1.35 20.16 30.98
CA THR A 2 0.16 19.61 30.31
C THR A 2 0.55 18.32 29.61
N ILE A 3 0.16 17.19 30.20
CA ILE A 3 0.29 15.88 29.58
C ILE A 3 -0.69 15.84 28.40
N THR A 4 -0.17 15.97 27.17
CA THR A 4 -0.92 15.67 25.97
C THR A 4 -1.00 14.15 25.85
N THR A 5 -2.16 13.59 26.22
CA THR A 5 -2.48 12.18 26.04
C THR A 5 -2.26 11.78 24.58
N VAL A 6 -1.17 11.08 24.28
CA VAL A 6 -0.88 10.49 22.97
C VAL A 6 -1.72 9.23 22.77
N GLY A 7 -3.04 9.39 22.86
CA GLY A 7 -3.98 8.34 22.48
C GLY A 7 -4.07 8.26 20.95
N ARG A 8 -4.02 7.04 20.41
CA ARG A 8 -4.35 6.78 18.99
C ARG A 8 -5.72 7.44 18.70
N PRO A 9 -5.84 8.29 17.66
CA PRO A 9 -7.11 8.94 17.33
C PRO A 9 -8.22 7.90 17.25
N ARG A 10 -9.29 8.08 18.04
CA ARG A 10 -10.49 7.24 17.91
C ARG A 10 -11.04 7.43 16.51
N ARG A 11 -11.21 6.32 15.77
CA ARG A 11 -11.89 6.33 14.48
C ARG A 11 -13.35 6.71 14.73
N ASN A 12 -13.78 7.88 14.27
CA ASN A 12 -15.15 8.39 14.44
C ASN A 12 -16.12 7.90 13.35
N ARG A 13 -15.62 7.20 12.32
CA ARG A 13 -16.44 6.68 11.22
C ARG A 13 -16.67 5.18 11.39
N PRO A 14 -17.87 4.67 11.08
CA PRO A 14 -18.09 3.23 10.98
C PRO A 14 -17.13 2.64 9.96
N THR A 15 -16.51 1.51 10.32
CA THR A 15 -15.55 0.80 9.47
C THR A 15 -15.98 -0.64 9.36
N ASP A 16 -16.13 -1.12 8.13
CA ASP A 16 -16.33 -2.53 7.87
C ASP A 16 -14.99 -3.25 7.99
N ARG A 17 -15.00 -4.41 8.67
CA ARG A 17 -13.83 -5.28 8.71
C ARG A 17 -13.84 -6.14 7.46
N VAL A 18 -12.90 -5.87 6.56
CA VAL A 18 -12.73 -6.64 5.33
C VAL A 18 -11.49 -7.51 5.44
N ASN A 19 -11.63 -8.79 5.07
CA ASN A 19 -10.51 -9.69 4.90
C ASN A 19 -10.19 -9.80 3.40
N TYR A 20 -9.08 -9.19 2.98
CA TYR A 20 -8.64 -9.23 1.60
C TYR A 20 -7.93 -10.55 1.32
N LYS A 21 -8.39 -11.30 0.31
CA LYS A 21 -7.59 -12.39 -0.27
C LYS A 21 -6.50 -11.76 -1.11
N LEU A 22 -5.26 -11.86 -0.63
CA LEU A 22 -4.05 -11.41 -1.31
C LEU A 22 -3.13 -12.61 -1.48
N ASP A 23 -2.39 -12.60 -2.58
CA ASP A 23 -1.26 -13.51 -2.78
C ASP A 23 -0.27 -13.40 -1.61
N ARG A 24 0.41 -14.51 -1.30
CA ARG A 24 1.32 -14.59 -0.16
C ARG A 24 2.50 -13.64 -0.28
N ASP A 25 3.10 -13.52 -1.46
CA ASP A 25 4.31 -12.73 -1.67
C ASP A 25 3.97 -11.24 -1.70
N ILE A 26 2.82 -10.89 -2.31
CA ILE A 26 2.26 -9.53 -2.25
C ILE A 26 1.96 -9.14 -0.79
N ARG A 27 1.34 -10.04 -0.02
CA ARG A 27 1.09 -9.78 1.41
C ARG A 27 2.41 -9.57 2.15
N GLY A 28 3.45 -10.34 1.85
CA GLY A 28 4.79 -10.14 2.42
C GLY A 28 5.41 -8.78 2.09
N ILE A 29 5.15 -8.22 0.91
CA ILE A 29 5.56 -6.85 0.57
C ILE A 29 4.75 -5.84 1.39
N LEU A 30 3.43 -6.02 1.45
CA LEU A 30 2.54 -5.15 2.22
C LEU A 30 2.95 -5.07 3.69
N SER A 31 3.22 -6.22 4.34
CA SER A 31 3.67 -6.26 5.73
C SER A 31 4.98 -5.49 5.92
N ARG A 32 5.97 -5.72 5.05
CA ARG A 32 7.26 -4.99 5.11
C ARG A 32 7.11 -3.48 4.93
N ILE A 33 6.21 -3.03 4.07
CA ILE A 33 5.93 -1.59 3.91
C ILE A 33 5.23 -1.04 5.16
N ALA A 34 4.22 -1.75 5.65
CA ALA A 34 3.47 -1.37 6.83
C ALA A 34 4.39 -1.24 8.06
N ASP A 35 5.27 -2.22 8.29
CA ASP A 35 6.24 -2.23 9.38
C ASP A 35 7.21 -1.04 9.30
N ARG A 36 7.79 -0.80 8.12
CA ARG A 36 8.70 0.36 7.90
C ARG A 36 8.03 1.69 8.17
N GLN A 37 6.71 1.79 7.98
CA GLN A 37 5.94 3.00 8.18
C GLN A 37 5.25 3.06 9.56
N GLY A 38 5.46 2.04 10.42
CA GLY A 38 4.81 1.95 11.73
C GLY A 38 3.29 1.82 11.66
N ARG A 39 2.77 1.14 10.63
CA ARG A 39 1.35 0.96 10.34
C ARG A 39 0.94 -0.50 10.38
N THR A 40 -0.37 -0.75 10.50
CA THR A 40 -0.95 -2.07 10.30
C THR A 40 -1.19 -2.32 8.80
N GLU A 41 -1.22 -3.58 8.37
CA GLU A 41 -1.49 -3.94 6.97
C GLU A 41 -2.76 -3.27 6.43
N GLY A 42 -3.87 -3.35 7.17
CA GLY A 42 -5.13 -2.72 6.75
C GLY A 42 -5.02 -1.20 6.60
N ALA A 43 -4.28 -0.52 7.48
CA ALA A 43 -4.05 0.92 7.36
C ALA A 43 -3.15 1.25 6.15
N GLN A 44 -2.21 0.36 5.82
CA GLN A 44 -1.38 0.52 4.64
C GLN A 44 -2.17 0.31 3.35
N VAL A 45 -3.12 -0.63 3.32
CA VAL A 45 -4.06 -0.80 2.20
C VAL A 45 -4.93 0.45 2.01
N GLU A 46 -5.53 0.96 3.09
CA GLU A 46 -6.30 2.22 3.06
C GLU A 46 -5.46 3.37 2.47
N GLN A 47 -4.20 3.50 2.91
CA GLN A 47 -3.29 4.52 2.40
C GLN A 47 -2.96 4.33 0.91
N MET A 48 -2.75 3.10 0.45
CA MET A 48 -2.47 2.83 -0.97
C MET A 48 -3.65 3.23 -1.87
N ILE A 49 -4.88 2.98 -1.43
CA ILE A 49 -6.09 3.39 -2.17
C ILE A 49 -6.16 4.92 -2.27
N LEU A 50 -5.93 5.63 -1.15
CA LEU A 50 -5.93 7.09 -1.14
C LEU A 50 -4.78 7.67 -1.99
N PHE A 51 -3.62 7.03 -1.98
CA PHE A 51 -2.48 7.43 -2.80
C PHE A 51 -2.80 7.31 -4.29
N PHE A 52 -3.39 6.19 -4.71
CA PHE A 52 -3.82 6.02 -6.11
C PHE A 52 -4.83 7.10 -6.54
N GLU A 53 -5.85 7.35 -5.73
CA GLU A 53 -6.85 8.40 -6.01
C GLU A 53 -6.20 9.80 -6.09
N ALA A 54 -5.26 10.11 -5.21
CA ALA A 54 -4.52 11.37 -5.25
C ALA A 54 -3.70 11.53 -6.53
N CYS A 55 -3.00 10.46 -6.97
CA CYS A 55 -2.26 10.46 -8.23
C CYS A 55 -3.20 10.70 -9.43
N GLN A 56 -4.37 10.07 -9.46
CA GLN A 56 -5.35 10.27 -10.53
C GLN A 56 -5.82 11.73 -10.60
N ARG A 57 -6.11 12.36 -9.45
CA ARG A 57 -6.52 13.77 -9.40
C ARG A 57 -5.41 14.72 -9.84
N LEU A 58 -4.18 14.53 -9.36
CA LEU A 58 -3.03 15.36 -9.76
C LEU A 58 -2.71 15.22 -11.25
N ASN A 59 -2.80 14.01 -11.79
CA ASN A 59 -2.64 13.77 -13.23
C ASN A 59 -3.73 14.49 -14.04
N HIS A 60 -4.97 14.51 -13.55
CA HIS A 60 -6.07 15.25 -14.18
C HIS A 60 -5.87 16.77 -14.09
N GLU A 61 -5.28 17.26 -13.00
CA GLU A 61 -4.98 18.68 -12.75
C GLU A 61 -3.74 19.19 -13.53
N GLY A 62 -2.99 18.31 -14.20
CA GLY A 62 -1.94 18.66 -15.16
C GLY A 62 -0.50 18.43 -14.69
N GLU A 63 -0.27 17.88 -13.50
CA GLU A 63 1.06 17.43 -13.05
C GLU A 63 1.31 16.00 -13.53
N SER A 64 1.89 15.85 -14.72
CA SER A 64 2.08 14.55 -15.37
C SER A 64 3.14 13.68 -14.68
N ILE A 65 2.71 12.77 -13.80
CA ILE A 65 3.38 11.47 -13.66
C ILE A 65 2.66 10.51 -14.60
N THR A 66 3.27 10.17 -15.74
CA THR A 66 2.60 9.35 -16.75
C THR A 66 2.24 8.00 -16.16
N MET A 67 0.96 7.63 -16.28
CA MET A 67 0.42 6.34 -15.80
C MET A 67 1.21 5.15 -16.39
N ASP A 68 1.76 5.33 -17.59
CA ASP A 68 2.62 4.34 -18.25
C ASP A 68 3.91 4.05 -17.48
N ALA A 69 4.55 5.07 -16.88
CA ALA A 69 5.76 4.87 -16.09
C ALA A 69 5.47 4.13 -14.77
N ILE A 70 4.30 4.42 -14.17
CA ILE A 70 3.80 3.70 -12.98
C ILE A 70 3.52 2.24 -13.34
N ASN A 71 2.79 2.00 -14.43
CA ASN A 71 2.44 0.65 -14.90
C ASN A 71 3.70 -0.17 -15.26
N ALA A 72 4.68 0.43 -15.92
CA ALA A 72 5.96 -0.23 -16.21
C ALA A 72 6.68 -0.67 -14.92
N LYS A 73 6.66 0.17 -13.87
CA LYS A 73 7.27 -0.17 -12.58
C LYS A 73 6.49 -1.25 -11.82
N ILE A 74 5.16 -1.24 -11.90
CA ILE A 74 4.30 -2.29 -11.33
C ILE A 74 4.62 -3.64 -11.98
N ASN A 75 4.67 -3.70 -13.31
CA ASN A 75 4.98 -4.93 -14.05
C ASN A 75 6.39 -5.43 -13.74
N GLN A 76 7.37 -4.53 -13.66
CA GLN A 76 8.72 -4.89 -13.24
C GLN A 76 8.73 -5.59 -11.87
N ILE A 77 8.08 -5.00 -10.85
CA ILE A 77 8.01 -5.59 -9.51
C ILE A 77 7.29 -6.95 -9.55
N TRP A 78 6.26 -7.07 -10.39
CA TRP A 78 5.52 -8.32 -10.57
C TRP A 78 6.39 -9.44 -11.15
N ASP A 79 7.14 -9.14 -12.21
CA ASP A 79 8.02 -10.10 -12.89
C ASP A 79 9.17 -10.55 -11.98
N GLU A 80 9.72 -9.63 -11.18
CA GLU A 80 10.72 -9.94 -10.15
C GLU A 80 10.18 -10.95 -9.11
N LEU A 81 8.91 -10.85 -8.73
CA LEU A 81 8.29 -11.78 -7.77
C LEU A 81 8.07 -13.18 -8.38
N ILE A 82 7.60 -13.24 -9.63
CA ILE A 82 7.43 -14.52 -10.34
C ILE A 82 8.77 -15.25 -10.47
N SER A 83 9.83 -14.52 -10.83
CA SER A 83 11.17 -15.09 -11.06
C SER A 83 11.79 -15.64 -9.77
N ASN A 84 11.64 -14.93 -8.65
CA ASN A 84 12.11 -15.40 -7.34
C ASN A 84 11.33 -16.63 -6.83
N CYS A 85 10.09 -16.84 -7.29
CA CYS A 85 9.28 -18.00 -6.93
C CYS A 85 9.75 -19.29 -7.65
N SER A 86 10.30 -19.16 -8.86
CA SER A 86 10.86 -20.29 -9.62
C SER A 86 12.20 -20.82 -9.12
N GLU A 87 13.01 -19.99 -8.45
CA GLU A 87 14.33 -20.39 -7.93
C GLU A 87 14.25 -21.20 -6.62
N LEU A 88 13.10 -21.17 -5.93
CA LEU A 88 12.86 -21.92 -4.68
C LEU A 88 12.38 -23.37 -4.90
N GLN A 89 12.31 -23.84 -6.15
CA GLN A 89 11.86 -25.20 -6.51
C GLN A 89 12.97 -26.13 -7.00
N THR A 90 14.24 -25.71 -6.92
CA THR A 90 15.45 -26.54 -7.13
C THR A 90 16.19 -26.77 -5.82
#